data_AF-A0A0V1KU66-F1
#
_entry.id   AF-A0A0V1KU66-F1
#
_cell.length_a   1.000
_cell.length_b   1.000
_cell.length_c   1.000
_cell.angle_alpha   90.00
_cell.angle_beta   90.00
_cell.angle_gamma   90.00
#
_symmetry.space_group_name_H-M   'P 1'
#
loop_
_entity.id
_entity.type
_entity.pdbx_description
1 polymer ?
#
loop_
_entity_poly.entity_id
_entity_poly.type
_entity_poly.pdbx_seq_one_letter_code
_entity_poly.pdbx_strand_id
1 'polypeptide(L)'
;MMMCTKMNNQRQFKKADKNRNGYLAFEETWNLLLSLNLELDKQIARKTFEKSDFRKEGPSADALDFDEFHHFFRYLTDRPDLRDIIRQLSEFHEEFFTVEDLKNFLTNIQQLSAITLPHCRQLIRRYEPELENQKSLKLSFHGLRRLLLSEAGNIVKPEHKVIYQNMEQPLTNYYIYSTHNTYLCGHQLMGDATIEGYILALKKGARLLELDIWPGENDLQVTHGHTLVKPVSLSVVLKAINNYGFSTTPYPIILSLEIHCDVRKQAILADMLVKTFGKKLHKNVAHLKTLPSPEELKNKILLKGKGGLAKELATLIAIVSAKLVNPLVDLERHAINSMASKSEDQLVAMVEENQPAMVKYTSQHLVKCYPRGTRTSSTNMNPVVYWLAGIQSVCLNIQTADLANDLNTAMFSINGNCGYVLKPDCLQNKESSTEQQVKRMIVRVWIIILSANFLPKPSTTTSKEDVIDPYVKVETFGMPSDRVKYRTAVIRNNGFNPCWNESFRIDLRYADSAFLRFCIKDYNLRAKDDFIGQYTIPVNSIRPGYSYIHLKTGFYRQEDPAAVLFVFISFKAE
;
A
#
# COMPACT_ATOMS: atom_id res chain seq x y z
N MET A 1 -2.67 12.24 17.51
CA MET A 1 -3.98 12.93 17.62
C MET A 1 -4.24 13.39 19.06
N MET A 2 -3.43 14.35 19.54
CA MET A 2 -3.32 14.74 20.96
C MET A 2 -4.17 15.97 21.33
N MET A 3 -5.07 16.40 20.44
CA MET A 3 -5.61 17.76 20.47
C MET A 3 -6.85 18.00 21.34
N CYS A 4 -7.57 16.98 21.84
CA CYS A 4 -8.85 17.18 22.52
C CYS A 4 -8.79 17.06 24.06
N THR A 5 -7.69 17.46 24.71
CA THR A 5 -7.68 17.56 26.19
C THR A 5 -7.68 19.03 26.60
N LYS A 6 -8.44 19.36 27.66
CA LYS A 6 -8.50 20.73 28.20
C LYS A 6 -7.10 21.27 28.51
N MET A 7 -6.20 20.41 29.02
CA MET A 7 -4.78 20.74 29.23
C MET A 7 -4.02 21.10 27.95
N ASN A 8 -4.18 20.34 26.87
CA ASN A 8 -3.50 20.66 25.61
C ASN A 8 -4.04 21.95 25.00
N ASN A 9 -5.35 22.18 25.08
CA ASN A 9 -5.95 23.45 24.64
C ASN A 9 -5.42 24.62 25.46
N GLN A 10 -5.20 24.44 26.77
CA GLN A 10 -4.63 25.49 27.62
C GLN A 10 -3.20 25.85 27.23
N ARG A 11 -2.40 24.87 26.80
CA ARG A 11 -1.06 25.11 26.26
C ARG A 11 -1.11 25.86 24.93
N GLN A 12 -2.02 25.51 24.03
CA GLN A 12 -2.18 26.20 22.75
C GLN A 12 -2.70 27.64 22.93
N PHE A 13 -3.66 27.83 23.84
CA PHE A 13 -4.20 29.15 24.19
C PHE A 13 -3.08 30.10 24.65
N LYS A 14 -2.29 29.67 25.65
CA LYS A 14 -1.15 30.45 26.16
C LYS A 14 -0.08 30.75 25.11
N LYS A 15 0.06 29.89 24.09
CA LYS A 15 1.01 30.11 22.99
C LYS A 15 0.47 31.10 21.95
N ALA A 16 -0.85 31.12 21.76
CA ALA A 16 -1.53 32.00 20.82
C ALA A 16 -1.74 33.41 21.37
N ASP A 17 -1.90 33.56 22.69
CA ASP A 17 -2.07 34.83 23.40
C ASP A 17 -0.72 35.57 23.49
N LYS A 18 -0.38 36.32 22.43
CA LYS A 18 0.93 36.96 22.30
C LYS A 18 1.03 38.22 23.16
N ASN A 19 -0.08 38.94 23.31
CA ASN A 19 -0.16 40.17 24.10
C ASN A 19 -0.38 39.89 25.60
N ARG A 20 -0.64 38.63 25.99
CA ARG A 20 -0.83 38.15 27.37
C ARG A 20 -1.99 38.82 28.08
N ASN A 21 -3.03 39.18 27.34
CA ASN A 21 -4.22 39.83 27.92
C ASN A 21 -5.23 38.81 28.45
N GLY A 22 -5.00 37.50 28.28
CA GLY A 22 -5.90 36.44 28.73
C GLY A 22 -7.06 36.13 27.76
N TYR A 23 -7.04 36.72 26.56
CA TYR A 23 -8.02 36.54 25.50
C TYR A 23 -7.33 36.29 24.16
N LEU A 24 -8.05 35.74 23.20
CA LEU A 24 -7.58 35.58 21.82
C LEU A 24 -8.48 36.33 20.86
N ALA A 25 -7.90 37.30 20.15
CA ALA A 25 -8.57 37.88 18.99
C ALA A 25 -8.70 36.86 17.85
N PHE A 26 -9.57 37.14 16.88
CA PHE A 26 -9.74 36.23 15.74
C PHE A 26 -8.45 36.02 14.95
N GLU A 27 -7.65 37.07 14.72
CA GLU A 27 -6.37 36.93 14.01
C GLU A 27 -5.34 36.09 14.80
N GLU A 28 -5.33 36.15 16.13
CA GLU A 28 -4.48 35.27 16.95
C GLU A 28 -4.94 33.82 16.86
N THR A 29 -6.26 33.59 16.90
CA THR A 29 -6.87 32.26 16.73
C THR A 29 -6.63 31.72 15.33
N TRP A 30 -6.77 32.54 14.30
CA TRP A 30 -6.55 32.17 12.90
C TRP A 30 -5.09 31.81 12.65
N ASN A 31 -4.15 32.61 13.16
CA ASN A 31 -2.73 32.31 13.09
C ASN A 31 -2.37 31.01 13.81
N LEU A 32 -3.03 30.69 14.92
CA LEU A 32 -2.89 29.39 15.57
C LEU A 32 -3.36 28.26 14.64
N LEU A 33 -4.54 28.34 14.04
CA LEU A 33 -5.06 27.31 13.13
C LEU A 33 -4.14 27.10 11.91
N LEU A 34 -3.62 28.19 11.33
CA LEU A 34 -2.61 28.13 10.27
C LEU A 34 -1.32 27.44 10.74
N SER A 35 -0.87 27.72 11.97
CA SER A 35 0.31 27.07 12.55
C SER A 35 0.13 25.58 12.82
N LEU A 36 -1.13 25.13 12.96
CA LEU A 36 -1.51 23.73 13.08
C LEU A 36 -1.71 23.05 11.72
N ASN A 37 -1.53 23.80 10.61
CA ASN A 37 -1.66 23.34 9.23
C ASN A 37 -3.02 22.69 8.95
N LEU A 38 -4.10 23.36 9.39
CA LEU A 38 -5.47 22.88 9.21
C LEU A 38 -6.06 23.42 7.91
N GLU A 39 -6.51 22.52 7.04
CA GLU A 39 -7.18 22.83 5.78
C GLU A 39 -8.65 23.26 6.00
N LEU A 40 -8.83 24.47 6.54
CA LEU A 40 -10.12 25.03 6.92
C LEU A 40 -10.31 26.40 6.29
N ASP A 41 -11.51 26.65 5.75
CA ASP A 41 -11.90 27.97 5.24
C ASP A 41 -11.93 29.06 6.33
N LYS A 42 -11.37 30.24 6.02
CA LYS A 42 -11.29 31.37 6.98
C LYS A 42 -12.67 31.87 7.41
N GLN A 43 -13.68 31.83 6.54
CA GLN A 43 -15.04 32.24 6.90
C GLN A 43 -15.71 31.22 7.81
N ILE A 44 -15.46 29.91 7.63
CA ILE A 44 -15.93 28.87 8.56
C ILE A 44 -15.30 29.06 9.94
N ALA A 45 -13.98 29.31 9.99
CA ALA A 45 -13.29 29.62 11.23
C ALA A 45 -13.90 30.85 11.92
N ARG A 46 -14.16 31.92 11.16
CA ARG A 46 -14.78 33.16 11.67
C ARG A 46 -16.17 32.92 12.24
N LYS A 47 -17.04 32.24 11.50
CA LYS A 47 -18.40 31.89 11.97
C LYS A 47 -18.36 31.03 13.24
N THR A 48 -17.39 30.13 13.35
CA THR A 48 -17.23 29.27 14.54
C THR A 48 -16.72 30.08 15.73
N PHE A 49 -15.83 31.04 15.50
CA PHE A 49 -15.31 31.97 16.49
C PHE A 49 -16.45 32.81 17.07
N GLU A 50 -17.26 33.44 16.21
CA GLU A 50 -18.39 34.27 16.61
C GLU A 50 -19.44 33.50 17.41
N LYS A 51 -19.69 32.23 17.07
CA LYS A 51 -20.59 31.33 17.84
C LYS A 51 -20.04 30.93 19.21
N SER A 52 -18.72 31.00 19.38
CA SER A 52 -18.05 30.55 20.61
C SER A 52 -17.79 31.69 21.58
N ASP A 53 -17.81 32.94 21.11
CA ASP A 53 -17.81 34.17 21.91
C ASP A 53 -19.22 34.43 22.46
N PHE A 54 -19.58 33.68 23.51
CA PHE A 54 -20.92 33.74 24.13
C PHE A 54 -20.98 34.70 25.32
N ARG A 55 -19.84 35.08 25.91
CA ARG A 55 -19.75 36.07 26.98
C ARG A 55 -19.69 37.49 26.43
N LYS A 56 -19.11 37.71 25.23
CA LYS A 56 -18.91 39.05 24.65
C LYS A 56 -18.09 39.97 25.56
N GLU A 57 -17.16 39.38 26.31
CA GLU A 57 -16.32 40.07 27.30
C GLU A 57 -14.86 40.15 26.85
N GLY A 58 -14.13 41.16 27.30
CA GLY A 58 -12.70 41.33 27.02
C GLY A 58 -12.32 42.69 26.43
N PRO A 59 -11.10 42.85 25.89
CA PRO A 59 -10.59 44.11 25.34
C PRO A 59 -11.42 44.64 24.14
N SER A 60 -12.12 43.74 23.46
CA SER A 60 -13.04 43.99 22.36
C SER A 60 -14.14 42.92 22.36
N ALA A 61 -15.35 43.24 21.87
CA ALA A 61 -16.46 42.27 21.69
C ALA A 61 -16.22 41.26 20.53
N ASP A 62 -14.97 40.83 20.38
CA ASP A 62 -14.45 39.95 19.33
C ASP A 62 -13.18 39.20 19.82
N ALA A 63 -13.25 38.67 21.04
CA ALA A 63 -12.14 37.97 21.67
C ALA A 63 -12.67 36.77 22.47
N LEU A 64 -11.96 35.64 22.44
CA LEU A 64 -12.32 34.45 23.22
C LEU A 64 -11.47 34.36 24.48
N ASP A 65 -12.08 34.19 25.64
CA ASP A 65 -11.36 33.69 26.81
C ASP A 65 -10.97 32.21 26.67
N PHE A 66 -10.34 31.63 27.69
CA PHE A 66 -9.90 30.23 27.61
C PHE A 66 -11.06 29.22 27.51
N ASP A 67 -12.17 29.43 28.23
CA ASP A 67 -13.30 28.49 28.19
C ASP A 67 -14.04 28.60 26.85
N GLU A 68 -14.19 29.81 26.32
CA GLU A 68 -14.75 30.09 25.00
C GLU A 68 -13.85 29.55 23.88
N PHE A 69 -12.53 29.69 23.99
CA PHE A 69 -11.58 29.06 23.08
C PHE A 69 -11.64 27.53 23.15
N HIS A 70 -11.79 26.98 24.35
CA HIS A 70 -11.97 25.54 24.51
C HIS A 70 -13.28 25.09 23.84
N HIS A 71 -14.35 25.86 23.93
CA HIS A 71 -15.62 25.64 23.25
C HIS A 71 -15.49 25.73 21.72
N PHE A 72 -14.78 26.74 21.22
CA PHE A 72 -14.41 26.90 19.82
C PHE A 72 -13.71 25.66 19.26
N PHE A 73 -12.70 25.15 19.97
CA PHE A 73 -12.01 23.93 19.57
C PHE A 73 -12.91 22.69 19.62
N ARG A 74 -13.85 22.61 20.57
CA ARG A 74 -14.82 21.51 20.61
C ARG A 74 -15.76 21.54 19.39
N TYR A 75 -16.27 22.71 19.00
CA TYR A 75 -17.07 22.83 17.78
C TYR A 75 -16.28 22.46 16.53
N LEU A 76 -15.05 22.97 16.42
CA LEU A 76 -14.21 22.69 15.26
C LEU A 76 -13.92 21.19 15.11
N THR A 77 -13.70 20.49 16.23
CA THR A 77 -13.36 19.07 16.25
C THR A 77 -14.56 18.15 16.45
N ASP A 78 -15.78 18.69 16.40
CA ASP A 78 -16.99 17.90 16.58
C ASP A 78 -17.16 16.88 15.46
N ARG A 79 -17.76 15.74 15.79
CA ARG A 79 -17.93 14.60 14.89
C ARG A 79 -19.37 14.10 14.95
N PRO A 80 -20.31 14.84 14.34
CA PRO A 80 -21.72 14.44 14.33
C PRO A 80 -21.91 13.08 13.67
N ASP A 81 -21.12 12.77 12.63
CA ASP A 81 -21.11 11.46 11.96
C ASP A 81 -20.85 10.28 12.92
N LEU A 82 -19.90 10.40 13.85
CA LEU A 82 -19.63 9.36 14.84
C LEU A 82 -20.71 9.27 15.93
N ARG A 83 -21.28 10.42 16.33
CA ARG A 83 -22.38 10.44 17.30
C ARG A 83 -23.63 9.77 16.73
N ASP A 84 -23.94 10.04 15.47
CA ASP A 84 -25.07 9.43 14.77
C ASP A 84 -24.88 7.92 14.60
N ILE A 85 -23.66 7.45 14.30
CA ILE A 85 -23.33 6.02 14.26
C ILE A 85 -23.58 5.38 15.63
N ILE A 86 -23.11 5.99 16.72
CA ILE A 86 -23.34 5.45 18.06
C ILE A 86 -24.83 5.43 18.38
N ARG A 87 -25.54 6.52 18.09
CA ARG A 87 -26.99 6.62 18.31
C ARG A 87 -27.76 5.56 17.54
N GLN A 88 -27.36 5.24 16.30
CA GLN A 88 -28.00 4.22 15.48
C GLN A 88 -27.73 2.80 15.98
N LEU A 89 -26.56 2.56 16.56
CA LEU A 89 -26.10 1.22 16.94
C LEU A 89 -26.25 0.91 18.44
N SER A 90 -26.56 1.92 19.27
CA SER A 90 -26.91 1.76 20.68
C SER A 90 -28.34 1.25 20.82
N GLU A 91 -28.56 0.26 21.69
CA GLU A 91 -29.88 -0.31 21.97
C GLU A 91 -30.94 0.75 22.35
N PHE A 92 -30.52 1.80 23.06
CA PHE A 92 -31.40 2.86 23.58
C PHE A 92 -31.22 4.19 22.87
N HIS A 93 -30.55 4.21 21.70
CA HIS A 93 -30.28 5.44 20.95
C HIS A 93 -29.54 6.52 21.76
N GLU A 94 -28.60 6.09 22.59
CA GLU A 94 -27.74 6.96 23.37
C GLU A 94 -26.54 7.46 22.55
N GLU A 95 -25.88 8.54 22.97
CA GLU A 95 -24.62 9.02 22.36
C GLU A 95 -23.36 8.29 22.91
N PHE A 96 -23.55 7.15 23.55
CA PHE A 96 -22.49 6.28 24.04
C PHE A 96 -22.84 4.80 23.85
N PHE A 97 -21.82 3.94 23.76
CA PHE A 97 -22.00 2.49 23.86
C PHE A 97 -21.84 2.01 25.30
N THR A 98 -22.76 1.14 25.71
CA THR A 98 -22.57 0.25 26.86
C THR A 98 -21.56 -0.86 26.54
N VAL A 99 -21.25 -1.70 27.53
CA VAL A 99 -20.37 -2.87 27.33
C VAL A 99 -21.01 -3.86 26.35
N GLU A 100 -22.32 -4.02 26.43
CA GLU A 100 -23.15 -4.87 25.58
C GLU A 100 -23.25 -4.31 24.16
N ASP A 101 -23.52 -3.01 24.01
CA ASP A 101 -23.50 -2.34 22.69
C ASP A 101 -22.14 -2.50 22.01
N LEU A 102 -21.05 -2.30 22.76
CA LEU A 102 -19.70 -2.46 22.21
C LEU A 102 -19.43 -3.90 21.78
N LYS A 103 -19.88 -4.90 22.55
CA LYS A 103 -19.75 -6.31 22.15
C LYS A 103 -20.53 -6.58 20.86
N ASN A 104 -21.76 -6.09 20.75
CA ASN A 104 -22.60 -6.24 19.56
C ASN A 104 -21.98 -5.54 18.35
N PHE A 105 -21.46 -4.33 18.53
CA PHE A 105 -20.73 -3.60 17.50
C PHE A 105 -19.50 -4.38 17.00
N LEU A 106 -18.63 -4.83 17.91
CA LEU A 106 -17.41 -5.54 17.51
C LEU A 106 -17.70 -6.90 16.86
N THR A 107 -18.76 -7.60 17.30
CA THR A 107 -19.09 -8.94 16.79
C THR A 107 -19.90 -8.87 15.49
N ASN A 108 -20.95 -8.05 15.44
CA ASN A 108 -21.92 -8.08 14.34
C ASN A 108 -21.57 -7.08 13.23
N ILE A 109 -20.99 -5.93 13.59
CA ILE A 109 -20.67 -4.86 12.63
C ILE A 109 -19.21 -4.97 12.16
N GLN A 110 -18.26 -5.10 13.09
CA GLN A 110 -16.83 -5.26 12.77
C GLN A 110 -16.43 -6.71 12.45
N GLN A 111 -17.35 -7.67 12.65
CA GLN A 111 -17.15 -9.10 12.41
C GLN A 111 -15.89 -9.68 13.07
N LEU A 112 -15.56 -9.20 14.27
CA LEU A 112 -14.46 -9.74 15.06
C LEU A 112 -14.91 -10.99 15.81
N SER A 113 -14.04 -12.01 15.84
CA SER A 113 -14.25 -13.25 16.56
C SER A 113 -13.82 -13.14 18.03
N ALA A 114 -14.34 -14.05 18.86
CA ALA A 114 -13.94 -14.22 20.27
C ALA A 114 -14.09 -12.96 21.17
N ILE A 115 -15.01 -12.06 20.87
CA ILE A 115 -15.27 -10.86 21.69
C ILE A 115 -16.11 -11.20 22.92
N THR A 116 -15.59 -10.90 24.11
CA THR A 116 -16.25 -11.16 25.40
C THR A 116 -16.54 -9.86 26.16
N LEU A 117 -17.52 -9.86 27.07
CA LEU A 117 -17.83 -8.67 27.89
C LEU A 117 -16.62 -8.18 28.72
N PRO A 118 -15.81 -9.05 29.38
CA PRO A 118 -14.59 -8.60 30.06
C PRO A 118 -13.60 -7.89 29.13
N HIS A 119 -13.45 -8.38 27.90
CA HIS A 119 -12.62 -7.74 26.88
C HIS A 119 -13.16 -6.35 26.54
N CYS A 120 -14.47 -6.20 26.30
CA CYS A 120 -15.10 -4.90 26.06
C CYS A 120 -14.88 -3.90 27.22
N ARG A 121 -14.99 -4.35 28.49
CA ARG A 121 -14.69 -3.48 29.65
C ARG A 121 -13.25 -2.97 29.63
N GLN A 122 -12.29 -3.81 29.24
CA GLN A 122 -10.88 -3.40 29.10
C GLN A 122 -10.69 -2.40 27.96
N LEU A 123 -11.35 -2.61 26.81
CA LEU A 123 -11.30 -1.67 25.70
C LEU A 123 -11.87 -0.29 26.09
N ILE A 124 -13.01 -0.25 26.77
CA ILE A 124 -13.60 1.02 27.26
C ILE A 124 -12.62 1.72 28.19
N ARG A 125 -12.06 1.01 29.18
CA ARG A 125 -11.04 1.56 30.07
C ARG A 125 -9.80 2.04 29.32
N ARG A 126 -9.41 1.40 28.23
CA ARG A 126 -8.21 1.77 27.47
C ARG A 126 -8.43 2.99 26.57
N TYR A 127 -9.58 3.06 25.89
CA TYR A 127 -9.79 4.00 24.80
C TYR A 127 -10.65 5.21 25.18
N GLU A 128 -11.55 5.10 26.17
CA GLU A 128 -12.38 6.22 26.60
C GLU A 128 -11.51 7.31 27.27
N PRO A 129 -11.51 8.56 26.75
CA PRO A 129 -10.74 9.64 27.33
C PRO A 129 -11.33 10.20 28.63
N GLU A 130 -12.66 10.21 28.77
CA GLU A 130 -13.32 10.90 29.86
C GLU A 130 -13.43 10.00 31.10
N LEU A 131 -12.97 10.48 32.25
CA LEU A 131 -12.80 9.64 33.44
C LEU A 131 -14.14 9.17 34.00
N GLU A 132 -15.19 10.00 33.91
CA GLU A 132 -16.54 9.66 34.36
C GLU A 132 -17.16 8.56 33.48
N ASN A 133 -17.01 8.67 32.16
CA ASN A 133 -17.43 7.65 31.21
C ASN A 133 -16.64 6.35 31.41
N GLN A 134 -15.33 6.45 31.64
CA GLN A 134 -14.47 5.31 31.91
C GLN A 134 -14.90 4.55 33.17
N LYS A 135 -15.24 5.27 34.25
CA LYS A 135 -15.75 4.70 35.53
C LYS A 135 -17.12 4.05 35.35
N SER A 136 -18.01 4.69 34.59
CA SER A 136 -19.36 4.20 34.31
C SER A 136 -19.42 3.18 33.16
N LEU A 137 -18.26 2.80 32.59
CA LEU A 137 -18.14 1.86 31.47
C LEU A 137 -18.97 2.27 30.24
N LYS A 138 -18.94 3.56 29.90
CA LYS A 138 -19.55 4.12 28.71
C LYS A 138 -18.47 4.50 27.69
N LEU A 139 -18.61 4.10 26.43
CA LEU A 139 -17.74 4.51 25.34
C LEU A 139 -18.37 5.65 24.56
N SER A 140 -17.82 6.85 24.66
CA SER A 140 -18.26 8.01 23.87
C SER A 140 -17.75 7.94 22.43
N PHE A 141 -18.20 8.87 21.58
CA PHE A 141 -17.67 9.01 20.22
C PHE A 141 -16.15 9.27 20.18
N HIS A 142 -15.60 9.93 21.21
CA HIS A 142 -14.15 10.09 21.32
C HIS A 142 -13.45 8.76 21.61
N GLY A 143 -14.03 7.94 22.48
CA GLY A 143 -13.55 6.59 22.77
C GLY A 143 -13.64 5.68 21.55
N LEU A 144 -14.79 5.68 20.85
CA LEU A 144 -14.99 4.90 19.62
C LEU A 144 -14.00 5.31 18.52
N ARG A 145 -13.75 6.61 18.33
CA ARG A 145 -12.74 7.09 17.38
C ARG A 145 -11.36 6.55 17.71
N ARG A 146 -10.94 6.60 18.97
CA ARG A 146 -9.64 6.06 19.42
C ARG A 146 -9.54 4.54 19.24
N LEU A 147 -10.64 3.83 19.47
CA LEU A 147 -10.74 2.39 19.24
C LEU A 147 -10.60 2.07 17.74
N LEU A 148 -11.32 2.78 16.87
CA LEU A 148 -11.28 2.55 15.41
C LEU A 148 -9.97 3.01 14.75
N LEU A 149 -9.22 3.93 15.37
CA LEU A 149 -7.84 4.25 14.96
C LEU A 149 -6.81 3.22 15.46
N SER A 150 -7.24 2.21 16.22
CA SER A 150 -6.41 1.08 16.62
C SER A 150 -6.63 -0.13 15.69
N GLU A 151 -6.02 -1.27 16.02
CA GLU A 151 -6.22 -2.54 15.31
C GLU A 151 -7.71 -2.92 15.16
N ALA A 152 -8.57 -2.53 16.10
CA ALA A 152 -10.00 -2.82 16.05
C ALA A 152 -10.74 -2.14 14.88
N GLY A 153 -10.18 -1.07 14.28
CA GLY A 153 -10.73 -0.42 13.08
C GLY A 153 -9.80 -0.47 11.86
N ASN A 154 -8.82 -1.38 11.85
CA ASN A 154 -7.98 -1.61 10.68
C ASN A 154 -8.78 -2.26 9.53
N ILE A 155 -8.66 -1.73 8.31
CA ILE A 155 -9.34 -2.29 7.14
C ILE A 155 -8.76 -3.65 6.70
N VAL A 156 -7.54 -3.99 7.10
CA VAL A 156 -6.90 -5.27 6.73
C VAL A 156 -7.27 -6.36 7.72
N LYS A 157 -7.66 -7.54 7.23
CA LYS A 157 -7.83 -8.75 8.06
C LYS A 157 -6.56 -9.06 8.86
N PRO A 158 -6.62 -9.25 10.18
CA PRO A 158 -5.44 -9.52 11.01
C PRO A 158 -4.61 -10.70 10.54
N GLU A 159 -5.25 -11.83 10.20
CA GLU A 159 -4.59 -13.01 9.62
C GLU A 159 -3.76 -12.71 8.35
N HIS A 160 -4.14 -11.70 7.56
CA HIS A 160 -3.42 -11.38 6.32
C HIS A 160 -2.18 -10.51 6.57
N LYS A 161 -1.99 -9.97 7.79
CA LYS A 161 -0.78 -9.24 8.20
C LYS A 161 0.37 -10.15 8.62
N VAL A 162 0.11 -11.44 8.75
CA VAL A 162 1.12 -12.48 8.99
C VAL A 162 1.17 -13.42 7.79
N ILE A 163 2.16 -14.32 7.76
CA ILE A 163 2.20 -15.39 6.77
C ILE A 163 1.03 -16.33 7.06
N TYR A 164 0.08 -16.44 6.13
CA TYR A 164 -1.13 -17.24 6.28
C TYR A 164 -1.42 -18.15 5.08
N GLN A 165 -0.78 -17.87 3.95
CA GLN A 165 -0.94 -18.68 2.74
C GLN A 165 -0.04 -19.91 2.83
N ASN A 166 -0.39 -20.97 2.10
CA ASN A 166 0.47 -22.14 1.97
C ASN A 166 1.78 -21.72 1.28
N MET A 167 2.91 -21.91 1.95
CA MET A 167 4.26 -21.53 1.46
C MET A 167 5.08 -22.73 0.94
N GLU A 168 4.45 -23.91 0.84
CA GLU A 168 5.05 -25.18 0.43
C GLU A 168 4.72 -25.56 -1.03
N GLN A 169 4.02 -24.70 -1.77
CA GLN A 169 3.79 -24.92 -3.21
C GLN A 169 5.06 -24.58 -4.01
N PRO A 170 5.22 -25.11 -5.24
CA PRO A 170 6.33 -24.72 -6.11
C PRO A 170 6.39 -23.19 -6.35
N LEU A 171 7.59 -22.64 -6.54
CA LEU A 171 7.79 -21.20 -6.83
C LEU A 171 6.90 -20.67 -7.98
N THR A 172 6.57 -21.51 -8.96
CA THR A 172 5.69 -21.13 -10.08
C THR A 172 4.27 -20.78 -9.66
N ASN A 173 3.83 -21.20 -8.48
CA ASN A 173 2.50 -20.94 -7.94
C ASN A 173 2.39 -19.61 -7.17
N TYR A 174 3.45 -18.79 -7.12
CA TYR A 174 3.42 -17.50 -6.41
C TYR A 174 3.65 -16.35 -7.38
N TYR A 175 2.98 -15.23 -7.12
CA TYR A 175 3.44 -13.92 -7.53
C TYR A 175 4.62 -13.50 -6.65
N ILE A 176 5.60 -12.86 -7.26
CA ILE A 176 6.89 -12.51 -6.64
C ILE A 176 7.08 -11.01 -6.75
N TYR A 177 7.32 -10.34 -5.63
CA TYR A 177 7.59 -8.91 -5.63
C TYR A 177 8.92 -8.66 -6.36
N SER A 178 8.80 -8.13 -7.58
CA SER A 178 9.91 -7.97 -8.52
C SER A 178 10.17 -6.51 -8.84
N THR A 179 11.45 -6.16 -8.98
CA THR A 179 11.90 -4.79 -9.30
C THR A 179 12.63 -4.77 -10.65
N HIS A 180 12.50 -3.67 -11.38
CA HIS A 180 13.21 -3.42 -12.64
C HIS A 180 14.29 -2.38 -12.40
N ASN A 181 15.50 -2.61 -12.92
CA ASN A 181 16.66 -1.73 -12.74
C ASN A 181 16.81 -1.25 -11.29
N THR A 182 16.88 -2.22 -10.35
CA THR A 182 16.80 -2.00 -8.89
C THR A 182 17.78 -0.95 -8.36
N TYR A 183 18.90 -0.78 -9.06
CA TYR A 183 19.96 0.16 -8.74
C TYR A 183 19.59 1.63 -8.99
N LEU A 184 18.53 1.93 -9.76
CA LEU A 184 18.10 3.28 -10.10
C LEU A 184 17.16 3.87 -9.05
N CYS A 185 17.49 5.06 -8.54
CA CYS A 185 16.60 5.86 -7.68
C CYS A 185 15.86 6.98 -8.44
N GLY A 186 16.01 7.09 -9.76
CA GLY A 186 15.46 8.18 -10.56
C GLY A 186 15.22 7.83 -12.03
N HIS A 187 15.71 8.69 -12.92
CA HIS A 187 15.53 8.60 -14.38
C HIS A 187 16.34 7.44 -14.99
N GLN A 188 15.89 6.87 -16.12
CA GLN A 188 16.59 5.75 -16.78
C GLN A 188 17.86 6.16 -17.54
N LEU A 189 18.07 7.45 -17.82
CA LEU A 189 19.13 7.91 -18.75
C LEU A 189 20.25 8.66 -18.05
N MET A 190 20.00 9.15 -16.83
CA MET A 190 20.90 10.00 -16.07
C MET A 190 20.61 9.83 -14.59
N GLY A 191 21.61 10.09 -13.75
CA GLY A 191 21.54 9.92 -12.30
C GLY A 191 22.59 8.93 -11.83
N ASP A 192 22.37 8.36 -10.66
CA ASP A 192 23.32 7.46 -10.02
C ASP A 192 22.69 6.07 -9.82
N ALA A 193 23.46 5.03 -10.12
CA ALA A 193 23.22 3.70 -9.58
C ALA A 193 23.62 3.69 -8.10
N THR A 194 22.79 3.07 -7.25
CA THR A 194 22.89 3.22 -5.79
C THR A 194 22.66 1.90 -5.07
N ILE A 195 23.23 1.76 -3.87
CA ILE A 195 22.89 0.62 -2.99
C ILE A 195 21.56 0.85 -2.26
N GLU A 196 21.16 2.10 -2.12
CA GLU A 196 19.93 2.55 -1.48
C GLU A 196 18.70 1.98 -2.20
N GLY A 197 18.73 1.89 -3.54
CA GLY A 197 17.67 1.24 -4.32
C GLY A 197 17.45 -0.21 -3.92
N TYR A 198 18.54 -0.99 -3.75
CA TYR A 198 18.47 -2.37 -3.28
C TYR A 198 17.98 -2.48 -1.84
N ILE A 199 18.49 -1.64 -0.94
CA ILE A 199 18.09 -1.66 0.48
C ILE A 199 16.60 -1.31 0.61
N LEU A 200 16.13 -0.30 -0.12
CA LEU A 200 14.72 0.09 -0.13
C LEU A 200 13.83 -1.02 -0.70
N ALA A 201 14.22 -1.64 -1.82
CA ALA A 201 13.49 -2.77 -2.40
C ALA A 201 13.34 -3.92 -1.39
N LEU A 202 14.43 -4.31 -0.74
CA LEU A 202 14.45 -5.40 0.25
C LEU A 202 13.64 -5.06 1.50
N LYS A 203 13.71 -3.82 1.99
CA LYS A 203 12.89 -3.34 3.11
C LYS A 203 11.40 -3.30 2.77
N LYS A 204 11.05 -3.01 1.51
CA LYS A 204 9.67 -3.11 1.02
C LYS A 204 9.19 -4.55 0.84
N GLY A 205 10.07 -5.55 0.89
CA GLY A 205 9.71 -6.96 0.74
C GLY A 205 10.04 -7.58 -0.62
N ALA A 206 10.72 -6.86 -1.53
CA ALA A 206 11.05 -7.38 -2.86
C ALA A 206 11.94 -8.63 -2.83
N ARG A 207 11.63 -9.60 -3.70
CA ARG A 207 12.29 -10.91 -3.78
C ARG A 207 12.93 -11.19 -5.13
N LEU A 208 12.65 -10.42 -6.17
CA LEU A 208 13.43 -10.43 -7.42
C LEU A 208 14.10 -9.08 -7.64
N LEU A 209 15.44 -9.10 -7.71
CA LEU A 209 16.29 -7.92 -7.92
C LEU A 209 17.09 -8.10 -9.21
N GLU A 210 17.38 -6.98 -9.88
CA GLU A 210 18.07 -6.94 -11.16
C GLU A 210 19.47 -6.33 -11.00
N LEU A 211 20.47 -6.97 -11.62
CA LEU A 211 21.86 -6.53 -11.62
C LEU A 211 22.38 -6.48 -13.05
N ASP A 212 22.62 -5.27 -13.55
CA ASP A 212 23.24 -5.03 -14.86
C ASP A 212 24.73 -4.86 -14.69
N ILE A 213 25.48 -5.93 -14.93
CA ILE A 213 26.89 -6.06 -14.57
C ILE A 213 27.77 -5.72 -15.76
N TRP A 214 28.58 -4.69 -15.60
CA TRP A 214 29.51 -4.15 -16.58
C TRP A 214 30.95 -4.21 -16.07
N PRO A 215 31.94 -4.28 -16.98
CA PRO A 215 33.35 -4.12 -16.60
C PRO A 215 33.59 -2.71 -16.06
N GLY A 216 34.30 -2.60 -14.94
CA GLY A 216 34.84 -1.33 -14.42
C GLY A 216 36.37 -1.38 -14.33
N GLU A 217 36.99 -0.25 -13.95
CA GLU A 217 38.46 -0.10 -13.89
C GLU A 217 39.08 -0.97 -12.78
N ASN A 218 38.54 -0.89 -11.57
CA ASN A 218 39.08 -1.56 -10.37
C ASN A 218 38.20 -2.68 -9.84
N ASP A 219 36.90 -2.66 -10.14
CA ASP A 219 35.91 -3.64 -9.73
C ASP A 219 34.89 -3.83 -10.87
N LEU A 220 34.12 -4.92 -10.81
CA LEU A 220 32.89 -5.00 -11.58
C LEU A 220 31.91 -3.94 -11.07
N GLN A 221 31.05 -3.46 -11.94
CA GLN A 221 30.14 -2.37 -11.62
C GLN A 221 28.72 -2.66 -12.09
N VAL A 222 27.76 -2.03 -11.42
CA VAL A 222 26.36 -2.04 -11.80
C VAL A 222 25.98 -0.68 -12.37
N THR A 223 25.43 -0.67 -13.58
CA THR A 223 24.92 0.55 -14.23
C THR A 223 23.96 0.22 -15.37
N HIS A 224 23.19 1.21 -15.81
CA HIS A 224 22.43 1.12 -17.04
C HIS A 224 23.34 1.46 -18.22
N GLY A 225 23.76 0.43 -18.95
CA GLY A 225 24.74 0.55 -20.02
C GLY A 225 24.34 1.52 -21.12
N HIS A 226 25.33 2.14 -21.75
CA HIS A 226 25.13 3.12 -22.83
C HIS A 226 24.28 4.35 -22.45
N THR A 227 24.24 4.69 -21.16
CA THR A 227 23.56 5.90 -20.64
C THR A 227 24.50 6.77 -19.80
N LEU A 228 23.99 7.89 -19.28
CA LEU A 228 24.72 8.80 -18.38
C LEU A 228 24.53 8.44 -16.90
N VAL A 229 24.05 7.23 -16.61
CA VAL A 229 23.94 6.74 -15.22
C VAL A 229 25.33 6.42 -14.69
N LYS A 230 25.69 7.05 -13.57
CA LYS A 230 26.97 6.77 -12.92
C LYS A 230 26.92 5.40 -12.24
N PRO A 231 27.97 4.58 -12.41
CA PRO A 231 28.00 3.22 -11.90
C PRO A 231 28.22 3.14 -10.39
N VAL A 232 27.81 2.01 -9.81
CA VAL A 232 28.13 1.61 -8.42
C VAL A 232 28.95 0.32 -8.41
N SER A 233 29.93 0.21 -7.51
CA SER A 233 30.75 -1.00 -7.35
C SER A 233 29.88 -2.21 -7.00
N LEU A 234 30.06 -3.30 -7.75
CA LEU A 234 29.35 -4.55 -7.53
C LEU A 234 29.66 -5.13 -6.14
N SER A 235 30.90 -5.03 -5.66
CA SER A 235 31.27 -5.50 -4.32
C SER A 235 30.40 -4.89 -3.23
N VAL A 236 30.08 -3.59 -3.32
CA VAL A 236 29.26 -2.89 -2.33
C VAL A 236 27.78 -3.31 -2.49
N VAL A 237 27.29 -3.46 -3.72
CA VAL A 237 25.94 -3.97 -4.00
C VAL A 237 25.72 -5.37 -3.41
N LEU A 238 26.64 -6.31 -3.68
CA LEU A 238 26.52 -7.68 -3.18
C LEU A 238 26.55 -7.73 -1.64
N LYS A 239 27.41 -6.92 -1.00
CA LYS A 239 27.44 -6.78 0.46
C LYS A 239 26.12 -6.24 1.02
N ALA A 240 25.53 -5.22 0.38
CA ALA A 240 24.23 -4.68 0.78
C ALA A 240 23.13 -5.76 0.68
N ILE A 241 23.06 -6.49 -0.44
CA ILE A 241 22.10 -7.60 -0.61
C ILE A 241 22.32 -8.68 0.47
N ASN A 242 23.57 -9.03 0.77
CA ASN A 242 23.88 -10.05 1.77
C ASN A 242 23.43 -9.65 3.19
N ASN A 243 23.58 -8.37 3.53
CA ASN A 243 23.25 -7.82 4.85
C ASN A 243 21.74 -7.62 5.03
N TYR A 244 21.04 -7.12 4.02
CA TYR A 244 19.63 -6.73 4.12
C TYR A 244 18.65 -7.74 3.53
N GLY A 245 19.14 -8.71 2.76
CA GLY A 245 18.32 -9.63 1.94
C GLY A 245 17.16 -10.27 2.69
N PHE A 246 17.43 -10.77 3.90
CA PHE A 246 16.47 -11.51 4.71
C PHE A 246 16.02 -10.75 5.97
N SER A 247 16.22 -9.42 5.99
CA SER A 247 15.94 -8.58 7.18
C SER A 247 14.45 -8.44 7.49
N THR A 248 13.58 -8.55 6.47
CA THR A 248 12.12 -8.38 6.59
C THR A 248 11.35 -9.70 6.43
N THR A 249 11.97 -10.71 5.83
CA THR A 249 11.35 -12.00 5.53
C THR A 249 12.43 -13.03 5.23
N PRO A 250 12.25 -14.31 5.63
CA PRO A 250 13.23 -15.36 5.37
C PRO A 250 13.12 -15.95 3.96
N TYR A 251 12.09 -15.61 3.17
CA TYR A 251 11.85 -16.26 1.88
C TYR A 251 12.89 -15.90 0.81
N PRO A 252 13.07 -16.77 -0.21
CA PRO A 252 14.17 -16.66 -1.16
C PRO A 252 14.27 -15.33 -1.91
N ILE A 253 15.48 -15.04 -2.39
CA ILE A 253 15.76 -13.94 -3.32
C ILE A 253 16.20 -14.51 -4.67
N ILE A 254 15.66 -13.98 -5.75
CA ILE A 254 16.11 -14.23 -7.12
C ILE A 254 16.93 -13.02 -7.57
N LEU A 255 18.19 -13.24 -7.95
CA LEU A 255 19.03 -12.22 -8.59
C LEU A 255 19.04 -12.46 -10.10
N SER A 256 18.41 -11.56 -10.86
CA SER A 256 18.44 -11.55 -12.32
C SER A 256 19.72 -10.87 -12.78
N LEU A 257 20.67 -11.65 -13.29
CA LEU A 257 21.97 -11.17 -13.74
C LEU A 257 21.93 -10.83 -15.24
N GLU A 258 22.13 -9.57 -15.58
CA GLU A 258 22.40 -9.11 -16.95
C GLU A 258 23.90 -8.86 -17.09
N ILE A 259 24.59 -9.79 -17.74
CA ILE A 259 26.05 -9.83 -17.74
C ILE A 259 26.58 -9.31 -19.08
N HIS A 260 27.36 -8.22 -19.03
CA HIS A 260 28.03 -7.59 -20.17
C HIS A 260 29.55 -7.77 -20.13
N CYS A 261 30.01 -8.75 -19.35
CA CYS A 261 31.42 -9.04 -19.10
C CYS A 261 31.95 -10.18 -19.98
N ASP A 262 33.23 -10.12 -20.32
CA ASP A 262 33.97 -11.22 -20.95
C ASP A 262 34.11 -12.45 -20.03
N VAL A 263 34.54 -13.59 -20.58
CA VAL A 263 34.66 -14.87 -19.87
C VAL A 263 35.58 -14.78 -18.63
N ARG A 264 36.67 -13.98 -18.69
CA ARG A 264 37.59 -13.84 -17.55
C ARG A 264 36.91 -13.09 -16.41
N LYS A 265 36.22 -12.00 -16.71
CA LYS A 265 35.45 -11.22 -15.74
C LYS A 265 34.23 -11.98 -15.20
N GLN A 266 33.64 -12.88 -15.98
CA GLN A 266 32.60 -13.79 -15.50
C GLN A 266 33.13 -14.79 -14.45
N ALA A 267 34.36 -15.27 -14.57
CA ALA A 267 34.98 -16.09 -13.53
C ALA A 267 35.23 -15.29 -12.24
N ILE A 268 35.65 -14.02 -12.36
CA ILE A 268 35.76 -13.09 -11.22
C ILE A 268 34.39 -12.88 -10.56
N LEU A 269 33.34 -12.64 -11.35
CA LEU A 269 31.97 -12.52 -10.85
C LEU A 269 31.54 -13.76 -10.06
N ALA A 270 31.86 -14.96 -10.56
CA ALA A 270 31.55 -16.21 -9.86
C ALA A 270 32.23 -16.28 -8.49
N ASP A 271 33.52 -15.92 -8.39
CA ASP A 271 34.24 -15.85 -7.12
C ASP A 271 33.61 -14.84 -6.16
N MET A 272 33.30 -13.63 -6.64
CA MET A 272 32.66 -12.58 -5.83
C MET A 272 31.32 -13.05 -5.24
N LEU A 273 30.49 -13.73 -6.04
CA LEU A 273 29.20 -14.27 -5.63
C LEU A 273 29.37 -15.36 -4.56
N VAL A 274 30.29 -16.32 -4.78
CA VAL A 274 30.57 -17.40 -3.83
C VAL A 274 31.13 -16.85 -2.53
N LYS A 275 32.08 -15.93 -2.59
CA LYS A 275 32.70 -15.28 -1.44
C LYS A 275 31.69 -14.48 -0.61
N THR A 276 30.77 -13.78 -1.27
CA THR A 276 29.82 -12.90 -0.58
C THR A 276 28.64 -13.67 0.01
N PHE A 277 28.05 -14.60 -0.74
CA PHE A 277 26.82 -15.26 -0.35
C PHE A 277 27.04 -16.66 0.25
N GLY A 278 28.14 -17.34 -0.06
CA GLY A 278 28.51 -18.64 0.51
C GLY A 278 27.35 -19.65 0.47
N LYS A 279 26.97 -20.16 1.65
CA LYS A 279 25.89 -21.16 1.83
C LYS A 279 24.48 -20.62 1.51
N LYS A 280 24.31 -19.31 1.35
CA LYS A 280 23.04 -18.71 0.93
C LYS A 280 22.77 -18.98 -0.56
N LEU A 281 23.79 -19.21 -1.39
CA LEU A 281 23.57 -19.58 -2.79
C LEU A 281 22.91 -20.95 -2.89
N HIS A 282 21.75 -20.99 -3.54
CA HIS A 282 21.12 -22.24 -3.97
C HIS A 282 21.48 -22.49 -5.43
N LYS A 283 21.96 -23.69 -5.72
CA LYS A 283 22.53 -24.07 -7.02
C LYS A 283 21.79 -25.29 -7.55
N ASN A 284 21.75 -25.42 -8.87
CA ASN A 284 21.34 -26.63 -9.58
C ASN A 284 19.98 -27.23 -9.13
N VAL A 285 18.90 -26.66 -9.65
CA VAL A 285 17.53 -27.20 -9.50
C VAL A 285 17.04 -27.96 -10.73
N ALA A 286 17.91 -28.20 -11.71
CA ALA A 286 17.51 -28.75 -13.02
C ALA A 286 17.03 -30.20 -12.96
N HIS A 287 17.44 -30.96 -11.93
CA HIS A 287 17.06 -32.36 -11.74
C HIS A 287 15.69 -32.54 -11.07
N LEU A 288 15.09 -31.45 -10.57
CA LEU A 288 13.82 -31.50 -9.87
C LEU A 288 12.66 -31.62 -10.86
N LYS A 289 11.56 -32.24 -10.44
CA LYS A 289 10.33 -32.32 -11.24
C LYS A 289 9.54 -31.00 -11.22
N THR A 290 9.66 -30.26 -10.13
CA THR A 290 9.04 -28.95 -9.90
C THR A 290 10.08 -28.04 -9.25
N LEU A 291 9.93 -26.72 -9.40
CA LEU A 291 10.74 -25.80 -8.61
C LEU A 291 10.46 -25.98 -7.11
N PRO A 292 11.47 -25.84 -6.23
CA PRO A 292 11.25 -25.86 -4.79
C PRO A 292 10.30 -24.76 -4.36
N SER A 293 9.70 -24.92 -3.19
CA SER A 293 8.82 -23.95 -2.57
C SER A 293 9.57 -22.78 -1.93
N PRO A 294 8.90 -21.63 -1.69
CA PRO A 294 9.45 -20.58 -0.84
C PRO A 294 9.92 -21.10 0.53
N GLU A 295 9.18 -22.03 1.14
CA GLU A 295 9.51 -22.62 2.44
C GLU A 295 10.85 -23.39 2.40
N GLU A 296 11.04 -24.28 1.42
CA GLU A 296 12.28 -25.04 1.24
C GLU A 296 13.50 -24.15 0.93
N LEU A 297 13.25 -22.97 0.37
CA LEU A 297 14.27 -22.01 -0.06
C LEU A 297 14.49 -20.87 0.93
N LYS A 298 14.04 -21.00 2.18
CA LYS A 298 14.32 -20.00 3.22
C LYS A 298 15.81 -19.69 3.32
N ASN A 299 16.12 -18.40 3.37
CA ASN A 299 17.46 -17.82 3.44
C ASN A 299 18.36 -18.17 2.24
N LYS A 300 17.75 -18.53 1.10
CA LYS A 300 18.47 -18.84 -0.14
C LYS A 300 18.40 -17.72 -1.18
N ILE A 301 19.47 -17.64 -1.96
CA ILE A 301 19.63 -16.75 -3.11
C ILE A 301 19.77 -17.62 -4.35
N LEU A 302 18.86 -17.44 -5.31
CA LEU A 302 18.83 -18.10 -6.59
C LEU A 302 19.37 -17.13 -7.64
N LEU A 303 20.34 -17.59 -8.43
CA LEU A 303 20.86 -16.79 -9.54
C LEU A 303 20.12 -17.15 -10.83
N LYS A 304 19.63 -16.12 -11.52
CA LYS A 304 19.05 -16.23 -12.87
C LYS A 304 20.03 -15.66 -13.89
N GLY A 305 20.37 -16.46 -14.90
CA GLY A 305 21.36 -16.08 -15.92
C GLY A 305 21.07 -16.71 -17.29
N LYS A 306 21.76 -16.24 -18.34
CA LYS A 306 21.68 -16.82 -19.69
C LYS A 306 22.51 -18.09 -19.81
N GLY A 307 22.28 -18.89 -20.85
CA GLY A 307 23.21 -19.95 -21.25
C GLY A 307 24.51 -19.39 -21.84
N GLY A 308 25.53 -20.24 -21.98
CA GLY A 308 26.82 -19.84 -22.58
C GLY A 308 27.74 -19.02 -21.68
N LEU A 309 27.51 -19.01 -20.37
CA LEU A 309 28.37 -18.35 -19.39
C LEU A 309 29.67 -19.14 -19.15
N ALA A 310 30.68 -18.46 -18.60
CA ALA A 310 31.88 -19.11 -18.08
C ALA A 310 31.51 -20.26 -17.14
N LYS A 311 32.29 -21.35 -17.18
CA LYS A 311 31.98 -22.60 -16.49
C LYS A 311 31.70 -22.37 -15.00
N GLU A 312 32.55 -21.58 -14.34
CA GLU A 312 32.47 -21.25 -12.93
C GLU A 312 31.12 -20.61 -12.59
N LEU A 313 30.69 -19.63 -13.40
CA LEU A 313 29.44 -18.92 -13.20
C LEU A 313 28.23 -19.77 -13.57
N ALA A 314 28.31 -20.55 -14.65
CA ALA A 314 27.24 -21.43 -15.09
C ALA A 314 26.83 -22.44 -14.00
N THR A 315 27.77 -22.95 -13.21
CA THR A 315 27.47 -23.86 -12.09
C THR A 315 26.69 -23.21 -10.94
N LEU A 316 26.67 -21.87 -10.86
CA LEU A 316 25.94 -21.12 -9.84
C LEU A 316 24.51 -20.77 -10.26
N ILE A 317 24.18 -20.91 -11.55
CA ILE A 317 22.86 -20.57 -12.08
C ILE A 317 21.84 -21.61 -11.61
N ALA A 318 20.83 -21.14 -10.88
CA ALA A 318 19.68 -21.96 -10.48
C ALA A 318 18.57 -21.86 -11.53
N ILE A 319 18.33 -20.66 -12.07
CA ILE A 319 17.25 -20.38 -13.02
C ILE A 319 17.86 -20.00 -14.38
N VAL A 320 17.54 -20.78 -15.41
CA VAL A 320 18.10 -20.58 -16.75
C VAL A 320 17.17 -19.68 -17.57
N SER A 321 17.73 -18.66 -18.22
CA SER A 321 16.95 -17.79 -19.10
C SER A 321 16.50 -18.56 -20.35
N ALA A 322 15.22 -18.49 -20.66
CA ALA A 322 14.64 -19.11 -21.86
C ALA A 322 13.98 -18.08 -22.78
N LYS A 323 13.85 -18.42 -24.06
CA LYS A 323 13.22 -17.58 -25.08
C LYS A 323 11.79 -18.07 -25.32
N LEU A 324 10.81 -17.36 -24.76
CA LEU A 324 9.39 -17.63 -25.03
C LEU A 324 9.00 -17.09 -26.41
N VAL A 325 8.48 -17.95 -27.28
CA VAL A 325 7.94 -17.63 -28.60
C VAL A 325 6.49 -18.09 -28.69
N ASN A 326 6.20 -19.33 -28.31
CA ASN A 326 4.85 -19.89 -28.28
C ASN A 326 4.64 -20.66 -26.97
N PRO A 327 3.76 -20.20 -26.06
CA PRO A 327 3.59 -20.80 -24.74
C PRO A 327 3.23 -22.29 -24.76
N LEU A 328 2.50 -22.78 -25.77
CA LEU A 328 2.11 -24.19 -25.86
C LEU A 328 3.26 -25.07 -26.32
N VAL A 329 4.02 -24.61 -27.32
CA VAL A 329 5.17 -25.36 -27.84
C VAL A 329 6.34 -25.33 -26.85
N ASP A 330 6.57 -24.17 -26.24
CA ASP A 330 7.69 -23.96 -25.32
C ASP A 330 7.45 -24.62 -23.96
N LEU A 331 6.19 -24.88 -23.59
CA LEU A 331 5.83 -25.66 -22.40
C LEU A 331 6.51 -27.03 -22.38
N GLU A 332 6.56 -27.71 -23.53
CA GLU A 332 7.13 -29.05 -23.68
C GLU A 332 8.67 -29.02 -23.83
N ARG A 333 9.23 -27.89 -24.27
CA ARG A 333 10.67 -27.76 -24.59
C ARG A 333 11.50 -27.19 -23.46
N HIS A 334 10.93 -26.26 -22.71
CA HIS A 334 11.66 -25.56 -21.67
C HIS A 334 11.85 -26.44 -20.44
N ALA A 335 13.06 -26.38 -19.86
CA ALA A 335 13.33 -27.02 -18.58
C ALA A 335 12.51 -26.36 -17.46
N ILE A 336 12.18 -27.12 -16.42
CA ILE A 336 11.35 -26.65 -15.29
C ILE A 336 11.93 -25.43 -14.57
N ASN A 337 13.27 -25.32 -14.55
CA ASN A 337 13.97 -24.20 -13.94
C ASN A 337 14.20 -23.04 -14.92
N SER A 338 13.43 -23.01 -16.00
CA SER A 338 13.50 -21.92 -16.96
C SER A 338 12.72 -20.69 -16.48
N MET A 339 13.23 -19.52 -16.85
CA MET A 339 12.50 -18.26 -16.74
C MET A 339 12.58 -17.52 -18.07
N ALA A 340 11.42 -17.28 -18.68
CA ALA A 340 11.33 -16.40 -19.83
C ALA A 340 11.34 -14.93 -19.38
N SER A 341 12.02 -14.05 -20.09
CA SER A 341 11.99 -12.60 -19.85
C SER A 341 11.52 -11.88 -21.11
N LYS A 342 10.49 -11.04 -20.97
CA LYS A 342 9.87 -10.31 -22.09
C LYS A 342 9.46 -8.90 -21.67
N SER A 343 9.53 -7.96 -22.61
CA SER A 343 9.01 -6.61 -22.40
C SER A 343 7.48 -6.59 -22.39
N GLU A 344 6.92 -5.54 -21.79
CA GLU A 344 5.47 -5.34 -21.68
C GLU A 344 4.74 -5.43 -23.04
N ASP A 345 5.32 -4.86 -24.11
CA ASP A 345 4.71 -4.80 -25.45
C ASP A 345 4.67 -6.21 -26.11
N GLN A 346 5.67 -7.04 -25.82
CA GLN A 346 5.71 -8.40 -26.35
C GLN A 346 4.75 -9.33 -25.60
N LEU A 347 4.63 -9.15 -24.28
CA LEU A 347 3.73 -9.97 -23.46
C LEU A 347 2.28 -9.56 -23.59
N VAL A 348 1.97 -8.27 -23.76
CA VAL A 348 0.58 -7.83 -23.89
C VAL A 348 -0.07 -8.47 -25.12
N ALA A 349 0.64 -8.51 -26.26
CA ALA A 349 0.18 -9.20 -27.46
C ALA A 349 -0.06 -10.70 -27.20
N MET A 350 0.89 -11.40 -26.56
CA MET A 350 0.73 -12.83 -26.23
C MET A 350 -0.45 -13.10 -25.28
N VAL A 351 -0.68 -12.22 -24.31
CA VAL A 351 -1.79 -12.35 -23.35
C VAL A 351 -3.13 -12.06 -24.02
N GLU A 352 -3.20 -11.06 -24.89
CA GLU A 352 -4.42 -10.69 -25.61
C GLU A 352 -4.79 -11.74 -26.68
N GLU A 353 -3.79 -12.34 -27.34
CA GLU A 353 -3.99 -13.39 -28.35
C GLU A 353 -4.46 -14.72 -27.71
N ASN A 354 -3.82 -15.17 -26.64
CA ASN A 354 -4.14 -16.46 -26.01
C ASN A 354 -3.75 -16.53 -24.52
N GLN A 355 -4.54 -15.85 -23.67
CA GLN A 355 -4.37 -15.91 -22.21
C GLN A 355 -4.39 -17.35 -21.64
N PRO A 356 -5.28 -18.28 -22.06
CA PRO A 356 -5.27 -19.65 -21.55
C PRO A 356 -3.93 -20.38 -21.77
N ALA A 357 -3.31 -20.21 -22.94
CA ALA A 357 -1.99 -20.77 -23.22
C ALA A 357 -0.91 -20.19 -22.29
N MET A 358 -0.95 -18.88 -22.04
CA MET A 358 -0.06 -18.22 -21.08
C MET A 358 -0.26 -18.72 -19.64
N VAL A 359 -1.51 -18.91 -19.21
CA VAL A 359 -1.82 -19.46 -17.88
C VAL A 359 -1.27 -20.89 -17.76
N LYS A 360 -1.47 -21.73 -18.78
CA LYS A 360 -0.93 -23.09 -18.80
C LYS A 360 0.60 -23.08 -18.70
N TYR A 361 1.28 -22.23 -19.48
CA TYR A 361 2.73 -22.08 -19.41
C TYR A 361 3.22 -21.60 -18.03
N THR A 362 2.62 -20.54 -17.49
CA THR A 362 3.02 -19.96 -16.20
C THR A 362 2.66 -20.82 -14.99
N SER A 363 1.82 -21.84 -15.16
CA SER A 363 1.57 -22.82 -14.11
C SER A 363 2.79 -23.73 -13.85
N GLN A 364 3.66 -23.90 -14.85
CA GLN A 364 4.83 -24.80 -14.79
C GLN A 364 6.18 -24.09 -14.95
N HIS A 365 6.20 -22.90 -15.56
CA HIS A 365 7.43 -22.14 -15.82
C HIS A 365 7.33 -20.72 -15.26
N LEU A 366 8.49 -20.10 -14.95
CA LEU A 366 8.56 -18.72 -14.50
C LEU A 366 8.56 -17.75 -15.69
N VAL A 367 7.89 -16.61 -15.53
CA VAL A 367 7.93 -15.49 -16.49
C VAL A 367 8.25 -14.19 -15.77
N LYS A 368 9.20 -13.45 -16.32
CA LYS A 368 9.57 -12.07 -15.97
C LYS A 368 9.03 -11.12 -17.04
N CYS A 369 8.14 -10.21 -16.64
CA CYS A 369 7.70 -9.06 -17.42
C CYS A 369 8.45 -7.81 -16.95
N TYR A 370 8.90 -6.95 -17.87
CA TYR A 370 9.59 -5.70 -17.53
C TYR A 370 9.14 -4.52 -18.44
N PRO A 371 9.26 -3.26 -17.97
CA PRO A 371 8.87 -2.08 -18.73
C PRO A 371 9.67 -1.96 -20.02
N ARG A 372 9.06 -1.46 -21.10
CA ARG A 372 9.78 -1.22 -22.36
C ARG A 372 10.80 -0.09 -22.24
N GLY A 373 11.87 -0.16 -23.05
CA GLY A 373 12.97 0.82 -23.03
C GLY A 373 12.57 2.26 -23.37
N THR A 374 11.42 2.49 -24.03
CA THR A 374 10.93 3.86 -24.32
C THR A 374 10.37 4.58 -23.09
N ARG A 375 10.20 3.89 -21.95
CA ARG A 375 9.79 4.49 -20.66
C ARG A 375 10.98 5.12 -19.94
N THR A 376 11.63 6.08 -20.61
CA THR A 376 12.84 6.75 -20.11
C THR A 376 12.61 7.50 -18.80
N SER A 377 11.40 8.00 -18.58
CA SER A 377 10.94 8.63 -17.34
C SER A 377 10.58 7.65 -16.20
N SER A 378 10.95 6.36 -16.34
CA SER A 378 10.69 5.32 -15.33
C SER A 378 9.21 5.06 -15.04
N THR A 379 8.29 5.40 -15.96
CA THR A 379 6.87 5.04 -15.82
C THR A 379 6.69 3.52 -15.81
N ASN A 380 5.57 3.04 -15.25
CA ASN A 380 5.27 1.61 -15.17
C ASN A 380 4.10 1.17 -16.05
N MET A 381 4.06 -0.13 -16.34
CA MET A 381 2.92 -0.83 -16.93
C MET A 381 1.89 -1.20 -15.87
N ASN A 382 0.66 -1.49 -16.28
CA ASN A 382 -0.37 -2.00 -15.37
C ASN A 382 -0.06 -3.47 -15.00
N PRO A 383 0.27 -3.79 -13.74
CA PRO A 383 0.72 -5.13 -13.38
C PRO A 383 -0.41 -6.17 -13.39
N VAL A 384 -1.66 -5.72 -13.20
CA VAL A 384 -2.83 -6.60 -13.09
C VAL A 384 -3.05 -7.43 -14.34
N VAL A 385 -2.79 -6.86 -15.53
CA VAL A 385 -2.95 -7.58 -16.81
C VAL A 385 -2.09 -8.84 -16.84
N TYR A 386 -0.86 -8.75 -16.33
CA TYR A 386 0.11 -9.84 -16.32
C TYR A 386 -0.15 -10.83 -15.18
N TRP A 387 -0.56 -10.34 -14.00
CA TRP A 387 -0.97 -11.22 -12.91
C TRP A 387 -2.16 -12.11 -13.31
N LEU A 388 -3.17 -11.55 -14.00
CA LEU A 388 -4.30 -12.34 -14.51
C LEU A 388 -3.89 -13.44 -15.51
N ALA A 389 -2.73 -13.29 -16.17
CA ALA A 389 -2.14 -14.32 -17.03
C ALA A 389 -1.21 -15.29 -16.28
N GLY A 390 -1.16 -15.23 -14.95
CA GLY A 390 -0.32 -16.07 -14.09
C GLY A 390 1.16 -15.67 -14.07
N ILE A 391 1.54 -14.53 -14.64
CA ILE A 391 2.94 -14.11 -14.67
C ILE A 391 3.41 -13.76 -13.25
N GLN A 392 4.46 -14.43 -12.78
CA GLN A 392 4.93 -14.37 -11.40
C GLN A 392 5.69 -13.08 -11.12
N SER A 393 6.60 -12.70 -12.03
CA SER A 393 7.56 -11.63 -11.82
C SER A 393 7.25 -10.44 -12.72
N VAL A 394 6.34 -9.57 -12.27
CA VAL A 394 6.00 -8.32 -12.98
C VAL A 394 6.87 -7.20 -12.40
N CYS A 395 7.97 -6.89 -13.07
CA CYS A 395 8.99 -5.98 -12.57
C CYS A 395 8.57 -4.53 -12.79
N LEU A 396 8.63 -3.71 -11.73
CA LEU A 396 8.30 -2.29 -11.78
C LEU A 396 9.50 -1.43 -11.35
N ASN A 397 9.55 -0.21 -11.89
CA ASN A 397 10.40 0.88 -11.42
C ASN A 397 9.84 1.39 -10.08
N ILE A 398 10.33 0.87 -8.96
CA ILE A 398 9.79 1.12 -7.60
C ILE A 398 10.03 2.54 -7.05
N GLN A 399 10.88 3.32 -7.72
CA GLN A 399 11.13 4.73 -7.44
C GLN A 399 10.01 5.65 -7.94
N THR A 400 9.15 5.15 -8.85
CA THR A 400 8.09 5.94 -9.47
C THR A 400 6.79 5.84 -8.68
N ALA A 401 6.24 6.98 -8.27
CA ALA A 401 5.00 7.06 -7.53
C ALA A 401 3.77 7.09 -8.44
N ASP A 402 3.34 5.92 -8.91
CA ASP A 402 2.21 5.75 -9.82
C ASP A 402 1.21 4.69 -9.36
N LEU A 403 0.12 4.56 -10.11
CA LEU A 403 -0.93 3.57 -9.88
C LEU A 403 -0.39 2.12 -9.89
N ALA A 404 0.62 1.83 -10.71
CA ALA A 404 1.19 0.49 -10.79
C ALA A 404 1.89 0.12 -9.48
N ASN A 405 2.67 1.03 -8.90
CA ASN A 405 3.28 0.83 -7.60
C ASN A 405 2.27 0.88 -6.43
N ASP A 406 1.18 1.65 -6.54
CA ASP A 406 0.06 1.58 -5.59
C ASP A 406 -0.51 0.14 -5.52
N LEU A 407 -0.79 -0.45 -6.69
CA LEU A 407 -1.31 -1.82 -6.83
C LEU A 407 -0.29 -2.88 -6.39
N ASN A 408 0.98 -2.71 -6.79
CA ASN A 408 2.06 -3.62 -6.39
C ASN A 408 2.27 -3.62 -4.88
N THR A 409 2.28 -2.45 -4.25
CA THR A 409 2.40 -2.35 -2.80
C THR A 409 1.20 -3.00 -2.10
N ALA A 410 -0.02 -2.85 -2.64
CA ALA A 410 -1.21 -3.49 -2.09
C ALA A 410 -1.18 -5.02 -2.25
N MET A 411 -0.71 -5.51 -3.40
CA MET A 411 -0.56 -6.94 -3.66
C MET A 411 0.42 -7.59 -2.69
N PHE A 412 1.55 -6.94 -2.42
CA PHE A 412 2.61 -7.53 -1.61
C PHE A 412 2.58 -7.12 -0.13
N SER A 413 1.66 -6.25 0.30
CA SER A 413 1.49 -5.92 1.73
C SER A 413 0.76 -7.01 2.52
N ILE A 414 0.11 -7.96 1.84
CA ILE A 414 -0.55 -9.11 2.46
C ILE A 414 0.45 -10.25 2.68
N ASN A 415 -0.02 -11.33 3.31
CA ASN A 415 0.77 -12.53 3.59
C ASN A 415 2.06 -12.22 4.37
N GLY A 416 1.96 -11.31 5.35
CA GLY A 416 3.09 -10.92 6.18
C GLY A 416 4.12 -10.04 5.48
N ASN A 417 3.76 -9.38 4.38
CA ASN A 417 4.68 -8.59 3.57
C ASN A 417 5.93 -9.39 3.14
N CYS A 418 5.74 -10.68 2.90
CA CYS A 418 6.85 -11.63 2.76
C CYS A 418 7.45 -11.65 1.35
N GLY A 419 6.85 -10.91 0.40
CA GLY A 419 7.27 -10.79 -0.99
C GLY A 419 6.77 -11.89 -1.93
N TYR A 420 6.01 -12.85 -1.40
CA TYR A 420 5.41 -13.96 -2.13
C TYR A 420 3.91 -14.03 -1.82
N VAL A 421 3.09 -14.12 -2.87
CA VAL A 421 1.63 -14.24 -2.76
C VAL A 421 1.18 -15.39 -3.62
N LEU A 422 0.53 -16.38 -3.02
CA LEU A 422 0.01 -17.55 -3.72
C LEU A 422 -1.02 -17.12 -4.77
N LYS A 423 -0.87 -17.66 -5.98
CA LYS A 423 -1.82 -17.44 -7.08
C LYS A 423 -3.18 -18.05 -6.72
N PRO A 424 -4.30 -17.53 -7.26
CA PRO A 424 -5.57 -18.23 -7.27
C PRO A 424 -5.45 -19.64 -7.86
N ASP A 425 -6.26 -20.57 -7.37
CA ASP A 425 -6.21 -21.98 -7.80
C ASP A 425 -6.38 -22.18 -9.31
N CYS A 426 -7.16 -21.32 -9.97
CA CYS A 426 -7.36 -21.38 -11.43
C CYS A 426 -6.12 -20.98 -12.25
N LEU A 427 -5.05 -20.48 -11.62
CA LEU A 427 -3.78 -20.13 -12.27
C LEU A 427 -2.62 -21.06 -11.85
N GLN A 428 -2.93 -22.11 -11.09
CA GLN A 428 -1.96 -23.13 -10.66
C GLN A 428 -2.11 -24.39 -11.50
N ASN A 429 -1.05 -25.21 -11.54
CA ASN A 429 -1.04 -26.47 -12.28
C ASN A 429 -1.81 -27.56 -11.50
N LYS A 430 -3.14 -27.48 -11.49
CA LYS A 430 -4.03 -28.48 -10.87
C LYS A 430 -4.86 -29.15 -11.96
N GLU A 431 -4.79 -30.48 -12.06
CA GLU A 431 -5.50 -31.29 -13.08
C GLU A 431 -7.03 -31.07 -13.10
N SER A 432 -7.60 -30.56 -12.01
CA SER A 432 -9.03 -30.27 -11.85
C SER A 432 -9.49 -28.90 -12.37
N SER A 433 -8.61 -28.10 -12.99
CA SER A 433 -8.92 -26.71 -13.41
C SER A 433 -9.43 -26.59 -14.85
N THR A 434 -9.33 -27.66 -15.64
CA THR A 434 -10.03 -27.79 -16.93
C THR A 434 -11.46 -28.30 -16.68
N GLU A 435 -12.44 -27.49 -17.10
CA GLU A 435 -13.88 -27.83 -17.27
C GLU A 435 -14.83 -27.82 -16.07
N GLN A 436 -14.41 -27.58 -14.82
CA GLN A 436 -15.39 -27.16 -13.82
C GLN A 436 -15.70 -25.69 -14.00
N GLN A 437 -16.83 -25.41 -14.67
CA GLN A 437 -17.63 -24.20 -14.44
C GLN A 437 -17.97 -24.13 -12.95
N VAL A 438 -17.00 -23.77 -12.10
CA VAL A 438 -17.32 -23.31 -10.76
C VAL A 438 -18.17 -22.09 -10.98
N LYS A 439 -19.46 -22.21 -10.70
CA LYS A 439 -20.41 -21.10 -10.69
C LYS A 439 -19.85 -20.09 -9.69
N ARG A 440 -19.09 -19.11 -10.19
CA ARG A 440 -18.39 -18.17 -9.33
C ARG A 440 -19.45 -17.28 -8.69
N MET A 441 -19.55 -17.37 -7.37
CA MET A 441 -20.47 -16.55 -6.59
C MET A 441 -20.14 -15.08 -6.81
N ILE A 442 -21.18 -14.26 -6.95
CA ILE A 442 -20.99 -12.82 -7.07
C ILE A 442 -20.80 -12.29 -5.66
N VAL A 443 -19.62 -11.71 -5.41
CA VAL A 443 -19.35 -10.98 -4.17
C VAL A 443 -19.83 -9.55 -4.35
N ARG A 444 -20.92 -9.20 -3.65
CA ARG A 444 -21.40 -7.82 -3.59
C ARG A 444 -20.72 -7.09 -2.45
N VAL A 445 -20.11 -5.96 -2.77
CA VAL A 445 -19.43 -5.07 -1.82
C VAL A 445 -20.20 -3.76 -1.73
N TRP A 446 -20.67 -3.44 -0.53
CA TRP A 446 -21.28 -2.15 -0.22
C TRP A 446 -20.26 -1.29 0.50
N ILE A 447 -20.06 -0.08 0.00
CA ILE A 447 -19.06 0.86 0.50
C ILE A 447 -19.77 2.16 0.83
N ILE A 448 -19.56 2.69 2.02
CA ILE A 448 -20.00 4.03 2.39
C ILE A 448 -18.76 4.86 2.67
N ILE A 449 -18.59 5.94 1.91
CA ILE A 449 -17.57 6.96 2.16
C ILE A 449 -18.17 7.97 3.14
N LEU A 450 -17.75 7.91 4.40
CA LEU A 450 -18.33 8.71 5.47
C LEU A 450 -17.68 10.09 5.49
N SER A 451 -16.41 10.16 5.87
CA SER A 451 -15.69 11.41 6.06
C SER A 451 -14.18 11.21 5.92
N ALA A 452 -13.40 12.29 5.88
CA ALA A 452 -11.96 12.24 6.03
C ALA A 452 -11.49 13.28 7.05
N ASN A 453 -10.27 13.17 7.54
CA ASN A 453 -9.67 14.16 8.44
C ASN A 453 -8.23 14.49 8.03
N PHE A 454 -7.85 15.76 8.24
CA PHE A 454 -6.49 16.27 8.04
C PHE A 454 -5.89 15.92 6.67
N LEU A 455 -6.67 16.10 5.61
CA LEU A 455 -6.17 15.95 4.26
C LEU A 455 -5.11 17.02 3.98
N PRO A 456 -3.92 16.66 3.47
CA PRO A 456 -2.87 17.63 3.22
C PRO A 456 -3.15 18.41 1.93
N LYS A 457 -2.55 19.61 1.82
CA LYS A 457 -2.45 20.30 0.51
C LYS A 457 -1.59 19.50 -0.45
N PRO A 458 -1.89 19.53 -1.76
CA PRO A 458 -1.00 18.97 -2.76
C PRO A 458 0.28 19.80 -2.84
N SER A 459 1.39 19.16 -3.21
CA SER A 459 2.70 19.81 -3.32
C SER A 459 2.79 20.86 -4.42
N THR A 460 1.77 20.95 -5.28
CA THR A 460 1.64 21.91 -6.38
C THR A 460 1.12 23.27 -5.91
N THR A 461 0.47 23.34 -4.75
CA THR A 461 -0.14 24.58 -4.24
C THR A 461 0.91 25.48 -3.59
N THR A 462 1.02 26.73 -4.06
CA THR A 462 1.94 27.74 -3.53
C THR A 462 1.29 28.68 -2.52
N SER A 463 -0.03 28.84 -2.58
CA SER A 463 -0.81 29.69 -1.68
C SER A 463 -1.06 29.01 -0.33
N LYS A 464 -0.75 29.72 0.76
CA LYS A 464 -1.11 29.27 2.12
C LYS A 464 -2.60 29.42 2.41
N GLU A 465 -3.32 30.23 1.64
CA GLU A 465 -4.74 30.53 1.86
C GLU A 465 -5.68 29.61 1.07
N ASP A 466 -5.20 28.97 0.00
CA ASP A 466 -6.01 28.08 -0.83
C ASP A 466 -6.36 26.82 -0.04
N VAL A 467 -7.65 26.53 0.11
CA VAL A 467 -8.12 25.31 0.77
C VAL A 467 -8.54 24.31 -0.29
N ILE A 468 -8.21 23.04 -0.08
CA ILE A 468 -8.56 21.98 -1.04
C ILE A 468 -10.07 21.75 -1.13
N ASP A 469 -10.50 21.30 -2.32
CA ASP A 469 -11.86 20.89 -2.68
C ASP A 469 -11.93 19.36 -2.86
N PRO A 470 -11.91 18.56 -1.76
CA PRO A 470 -11.70 17.13 -1.89
C PRO A 470 -12.93 16.37 -2.40
N TYR A 471 -12.65 15.33 -3.18
CA TYR A 471 -13.58 14.24 -3.45
C TYR A 471 -12.86 12.89 -3.49
N VAL A 472 -13.60 11.81 -3.26
CA VAL A 472 -13.05 10.45 -3.21
C VAL A 472 -13.44 9.68 -4.46
N LYS A 473 -12.45 9.14 -5.19
CA LYS A 473 -12.65 8.12 -6.23
C LYS A 473 -12.59 6.74 -5.60
N VAL A 474 -13.56 5.90 -5.94
CA VAL A 474 -13.60 4.48 -5.58
C VAL A 474 -13.49 3.67 -6.87
N GLU A 475 -12.40 2.93 -7.02
CA GLU A 475 -12.04 2.24 -8.26
C GLU A 475 -11.73 0.77 -7.97
N THR A 476 -12.14 -0.13 -8.88
CA THR A 476 -11.70 -1.53 -8.85
C THR A 476 -10.72 -1.84 -9.97
N PHE A 477 -9.74 -2.67 -9.64
CA PHE A 477 -8.76 -3.20 -10.58
C PHE A 477 -8.79 -4.72 -10.49
N GLY A 478 -8.61 -5.40 -11.62
CA GLY A 478 -8.76 -6.85 -11.71
C GLY A 478 -9.25 -7.22 -13.10
N MET A 479 -10.08 -8.25 -13.17
CA MET A 479 -10.74 -8.68 -14.40
C MET A 479 -11.50 -7.52 -15.04
N PRO A 480 -11.39 -7.32 -16.37
CA PRO A 480 -12.07 -6.23 -17.06
C PRO A 480 -13.58 -6.17 -16.81
N SER A 481 -14.24 -7.32 -16.65
CA SER A 481 -15.68 -7.43 -16.35
C SER A 481 -16.10 -6.83 -15.02
N ASP A 482 -15.17 -6.67 -14.08
CA ASP A 482 -15.42 -6.29 -12.70
C ASP A 482 -14.94 -4.85 -12.40
N ARG A 483 -14.46 -4.14 -13.43
CA ARG A 483 -13.93 -2.78 -13.29
C ARG A 483 -15.07 -1.78 -13.14
N VAL A 484 -15.04 -1.04 -12.05
CA VAL A 484 -15.96 0.06 -11.77
C VAL A 484 -15.18 1.29 -11.33
N LYS A 485 -15.79 2.46 -11.53
CA LYS A 485 -15.26 3.75 -11.11
C LYS A 485 -16.39 4.64 -10.64
N TYR A 486 -16.39 4.92 -9.35
CA TYR A 486 -17.29 5.87 -8.71
C TYR A 486 -16.50 7.09 -8.22
N ARG A 487 -17.23 8.17 -7.98
CA ARG A 487 -16.72 9.33 -7.26
C ARG A 487 -17.81 9.89 -6.36
N THR A 488 -17.40 10.44 -5.23
CA THR A 488 -18.28 11.26 -4.39
C THR A 488 -18.49 12.64 -5.00
N ALA A 489 -19.41 13.42 -4.42
CA ALA A 489 -19.48 14.85 -4.58
C ALA A 489 -18.20 15.55 -4.11
N VAL A 490 -17.96 16.76 -4.64
CA VAL A 490 -16.87 17.62 -4.23
C VAL A 490 -17.31 18.42 -3.00
N ILE A 491 -16.55 18.36 -1.91
CA ILE A 491 -16.73 19.24 -0.76
C ILE A 491 -15.85 20.46 -0.97
N ARG A 492 -16.42 21.66 -0.91
CA ARG A 492 -15.70 22.91 -1.17
C ARG A 492 -14.97 23.42 0.06
N ASN A 493 -13.73 23.88 -0.12
CA ASN A 493 -12.89 24.55 0.86
C ASN A 493 -12.85 23.83 2.23
N ASN A 494 -12.68 22.50 2.23
CA ASN A 494 -12.60 21.73 3.47
C ASN A 494 -11.75 20.47 3.31
N GLY A 495 -10.46 20.56 3.61
CA GLY A 495 -9.58 19.41 3.79
C GLY A 495 -9.48 18.91 5.24
N PHE A 496 -9.94 19.70 6.20
CA PHE A 496 -9.78 19.41 7.61
C PHE A 496 -10.68 18.27 8.11
N ASN A 497 -11.97 18.30 7.75
CA ASN A 497 -12.95 17.29 8.16
C ASN A 497 -14.13 17.10 7.17
N PRO A 498 -13.89 16.92 5.86
CA PRO A 498 -14.97 16.74 4.88
C PRO A 498 -15.82 15.50 5.20
N CYS A 499 -17.13 15.61 4.99
CA CYS A 499 -18.11 14.55 5.19
C CYS A 499 -18.96 14.39 3.92
N TRP A 500 -18.96 13.19 3.34
CA TRP A 500 -19.70 12.85 2.13
C TRP A 500 -20.96 12.04 2.43
N ASN A 501 -20.84 11.03 3.29
CA ASN A 501 -21.90 10.05 3.58
C ASN A 501 -22.56 9.46 2.32
N GLU A 502 -21.74 9.07 1.34
CA GLU A 502 -22.19 8.53 0.06
C GLU A 502 -21.93 7.03 -0.04
N SER A 503 -22.89 6.30 -0.63
CA SER A 503 -22.84 4.84 -0.74
C SER A 503 -22.66 4.37 -2.17
N PHE A 504 -21.89 3.30 -2.34
CA PHE A 504 -21.59 2.65 -3.61
C PHE A 504 -21.77 1.14 -3.48
N ARG A 505 -22.20 0.50 -4.56
CA ARG A 505 -22.30 -0.95 -4.68
C ARG A 505 -21.39 -1.44 -5.79
N ILE A 506 -20.66 -2.51 -5.53
CA ILE A 506 -19.77 -3.16 -6.48
C ILE A 506 -20.12 -4.64 -6.54
N ASP A 507 -20.31 -5.19 -7.74
CA ASP A 507 -20.59 -6.60 -7.96
C ASP A 507 -19.36 -7.26 -8.60
N LEU A 508 -18.69 -8.17 -7.87
CA LEU A 508 -17.43 -8.81 -8.28
C LEU A 508 -17.64 -10.29 -8.58
N ARG A 509 -17.25 -10.74 -9.78
CA ARG A 509 -17.24 -12.15 -10.20
C ARG A 509 -15.89 -12.82 -9.94
N TYR A 510 -14.83 -12.01 -9.82
CA TYR A 510 -13.43 -12.42 -9.66
C TYR A 510 -12.78 -11.71 -8.45
N ALA A 511 -13.45 -11.78 -7.29
CA ALA A 511 -13.01 -11.11 -6.07
C ALA A 511 -11.57 -11.48 -5.66
N ASP A 512 -11.14 -12.72 -5.90
CA ASP A 512 -9.79 -13.22 -5.59
C ASP A 512 -8.66 -12.51 -6.34
N SER A 513 -8.97 -11.84 -7.46
CA SER A 513 -8.01 -11.08 -8.26
C SER A 513 -8.36 -9.60 -8.34
N ALA A 514 -9.28 -9.14 -7.49
CA ALA A 514 -9.75 -7.76 -7.46
C ALA A 514 -9.02 -6.94 -6.39
N PHE A 515 -8.78 -5.67 -6.70
CA PHE A 515 -8.27 -4.65 -5.81
C PHE A 515 -9.29 -3.53 -5.70
N LEU A 516 -9.47 -3.00 -4.49
CA LEU A 516 -10.23 -1.79 -4.23
C LEU A 516 -9.27 -0.65 -3.96
N ARG A 517 -9.49 0.49 -4.62
CA ARG A 517 -8.69 1.69 -4.47
C ARG A 517 -9.55 2.88 -4.11
N PHE A 518 -9.16 3.56 -3.03
CA PHE A 518 -9.65 4.88 -2.64
C PHE A 518 -8.60 5.91 -3.05
N CYS A 519 -9.01 6.94 -3.79
CA CYS A 519 -8.11 8.02 -4.19
C CYS A 519 -8.77 9.36 -3.99
N ILE A 520 -8.21 10.15 -3.10
CA ILE A 520 -8.66 11.50 -2.80
C ILE A 520 -7.94 12.47 -3.71
N LYS A 521 -8.70 13.39 -4.27
CA LYS A 521 -8.21 14.43 -5.16
C LYS A 521 -8.78 15.78 -4.80
N ASP A 522 -8.00 16.81 -5.10
CA ASP A 522 -8.42 18.19 -5.05
C ASP A 522 -8.98 18.59 -6.42
N TYR A 523 -10.24 19.03 -6.44
CA TYR A 523 -10.95 19.35 -7.67
C TYR A 523 -10.52 20.72 -8.20
N ASN A 524 -10.06 20.75 -9.46
CA ASN A 524 -9.64 21.99 -10.11
C ASN A 524 -10.52 22.28 -11.34
N LEU A 525 -11.18 23.44 -11.36
CA LEU A 525 -12.05 23.85 -12.50
C LEU A 525 -11.29 24.03 -13.82
N ARG A 526 -10.05 24.51 -13.75
CA ARG A 526 -9.26 24.96 -14.92
C ARG A 526 -8.03 24.10 -15.20
N ALA A 527 -7.80 23.08 -14.39
CA ALA A 527 -6.60 22.24 -14.44
C ALA A 527 -6.95 20.79 -14.13
N LYS A 528 -5.96 19.91 -14.21
CA LYS A 528 -6.11 18.52 -13.79
C LYS A 528 -6.23 18.46 -12.26
N ASP A 529 -7.18 17.67 -11.78
CA ASP A 529 -7.34 17.42 -10.34
C ASP A 529 -6.07 16.84 -9.70
N ASP A 530 -5.62 17.51 -8.65
CA ASP A 530 -4.39 17.19 -7.95
C ASP A 530 -4.57 15.99 -7.02
N PHE A 531 -3.48 15.26 -6.83
CA PHE A 531 -3.47 14.09 -5.96
C PHE A 531 -3.27 14.50 -4.51
N ILE A 532 -4.15 14.02 -3.62
CA ILE A 532 -4.05 14.26 -2.17
C ILE A 532 -3.54 13.02 -1.44
N GLY A 533 -4.24 11.90 -1.61
CA GLY A 533 -3.97 10.67 -0.87
C GLY A 533 -4.62 9.46 -1.54
N GLN A 534 -4.05 8.27 -1.34
CA GLN A 534 -4.68 7.03 -1.79
C GLN A 534 -4.50 5.90 -0.79
N TYR A 535 -5.38 4.91 -0.89
CA TYR A 535 -5.20 3.61 -0.28
C TYR A 535 -5.71 2.53 -1.23
N THR A 536 -4.94 1.46 -1.42
CA THR A 536 -5.27 0.34 -2.30
C THR A 536 -5.11 -0.96 -1.52
N ILE A 537 -6.05 -1.89 -1.69
CA ILE A 537 -6.09 -3.16 -0.96
C ILE A 537 -6.70 -4.28 -1.83
N PRO A 538 -6.18 -5.52 -1.80
CA PRO A 538 -6.86 -6.67 -2.39
C PRO A 538 -8.21 -6.91 -1.72
N VAL A 539 -9.28 -7.12 -2.50
CA VAL A 539 -10.65 -7.21 -1.99
C VAL A 539 -10.78 -8.29 -0.90
N ASN A 540 -10.18 -9.46 -1.12
CA ASN A 540 -10.21 -10.56 -0.15
C ASN A 540 -9.50 -10.28 1.18
N SER A 541 -8.72 -9.20 1.26
CA SER A 541 -8.01 -8.79 2.47
C SER A 541 -8.74 -7.70 3.26
N ILE A 542 -9.86 -7.20 2.74
CA ILE A 542 -10.69 -6.20 3.42
C ILE A 542 -11.46 -6.88 4.55
N ARG A 543 -11.40 -6.28 5.73
CA ARG A 543 -12.25 -6.57 6.88
C ARG A 543 -13.54 -5.74 6.79
N PRO A 544 -14.72 -6.36 6.96
CA PRO A 544 -15.99 -5.63 7.00
C PRO A 544 -16.10 -4.71 8.23
N GLY A 545 -17.00 -3.74 8.17
CA GLY A 545 -17.28 -2.79 9.25
C GLY A 545 -16.75 -1.38 8.99
N TYR A 546 -16.71 -0.58 10.04
CA TYR A 546 -16.17 0.78 10.02
C TYR A 546 -14.65 0.76 10.15
N SER A 547 -13.93 1.46 9.27
CA SER A 547 -12.47 1.54 9.29
C SER A 547 -11.97 2.97 9.11
N TYR A 548 -10.94 3.34 9.88
CA TYR A 548 -10.10 4.49 9.56
C TYR A 548 -8.89 4.02 8.76
N ILE A 549 -8.78 4.55 7.54
CA ILE A 549 -7.72 4.23 6.60
C ILE A 549 -6.72 5.36 6.60
N HIS A 550 -5.49 5.09 7.03
CA HIS A 550 -4.38 6.02 6.84
C HIS A 550 -4.03 6.12 5.35
N LEU A 551 -4.07 7.34 4.83
CA LEU A 551 -3.83 7.59 3.42
C LEU A 551 -2.33 7.62 3.14
N LYS A 552 -1.95 7.13 1.96
CA LYS A 552 -0.61 7.35 1.41
C LYS A 552 -0.61 8.67 0.66
N THR A 553 0.13 9.67 1.17
CA THR A 553 0.14 11.05 0.67
C THR A 553 1.50 11.41 0.09
N GLY A 554 1.56 12.61 -0.52
CA GLY A 554 2.80 13.18 -1.06
C GLY A 554 3.38 12.44 -2.25
N PHE A 555 4.53 12.94 -2.72
CA PHE A 555 5.20 12.39 -3.89
C PHE A 555 5.62 10.93 -3.69
N TYR A 556 6.17 10.57 -2.53
CA TYR A 556 6.69 9.21 -2.27
C TYR A 556 5.65 8.18 -1.82
N ARG A 557 4.35 8.53 -1.80
CA ARG A 557 3.25 7.64 -1.36
C ARG A 557 3.50 7.06 0.04
N GLN A 558 3.91 7.91 0.98
CA GLN A 558 4.16 7.51 2.36
C GLN A 558 2.87 7.57 3.17
N GLU A 559 2.71 6.63 4.09
CA GLU A 559 1.56 6.64 5.01
C GLU A 559 1.60 7.90 5.88
N ASP A 560 0.48 8.61 5.90
CA ASP A 560 0.30 9.83 6.66
C ASP A 560 -0.45 9.51 7.97
N PRO A 561 0.17 9.74 9.13
CA PRO A 561 -0.44 9.43 10.42
C PRO A 561 -1.62 10.37 10.77
N ALA A 562 -1.74 11.52 10.09
CA ALA A 562 -2.82 12.47 10.30
C ALA A 562 -3.96 12.29 9.29
N ALA A 563 -3.63 12.13 8.01
CA ALA A 563 -4.62 12.05 6.92
C ALA A 563 -5.34 10.70 6.93
N VAL A 564 -6.60 10.69 7.38
CA VAL A 564 -7.40 9.47 7.51
C VAL A 564 -8.71 9.57 6.73
N LEU A 565 -9.07 8.49 6.03
CA LEU A 565 -10.38 8.32 5.40
C LEU A 565 -11.22 7.36 6.26
N PHE A 566 -12.44 7.76 6.58
CA PHE A 566 -13.39 6.95 7.35
C PHE A 566 -14.41 6.33 6.41
N VAL A 567 -14.48 4.99 6.42
CA VAL A 567 -15.37 4.22 5.54
C VAL A 567 -16.13 3.16 6.33
N PHE A 568 -17.27 2.73 5.79
CA PHE A 568 -17.92 1.48 6.16
C PHE A 568 -17.95 0.55 4.95
N ILE A 569 -17.56 -0.72 5.14
CA ILE A 569 -17.59 -1.72 4.07
C ILE A 569 -18.33 -2.97 4.56
N SER A 570 -19.23 -3.51 3.74
CA SER A 570 -19.87 -4.80 4.01
C SER A 570 -19.93 -5.67 2.77
N PHE A 571 -20.01 -6.98 2.98
CA PHE A 571 -19.98 -7.99 1.94
C PHE A 571 -21.22 -8.87 2.00
N LYS A 572 -21.73 -9.26 0.83
CA LYS A 572 -22.74 -10.31 0.68
C LYS A 572 -22.33 -11.21 -0.48
N ALA A 573 -22.13 -12.50 -0.21
CA ALA A 573 -21.90 -13.50 -1.25
C ALA A 573 -23.25 -14.11 -1.65
N GLU A 574 -23.53 -14.17 -2.95
CA GLU A 574 -24.73 -14.81 -3.53
C GLU A 574 -24.38 -15.82 -4.61
#